data_AF-A0A0C9YL30-F1
#
_entry.id   AF-A0A0C9YL30-F1
#
_cell.length_a   1.000
_cell.length_b   1.000
_cell.length_c   1.000
_cell.angle_alpha   90.00
_cell.angle_beta   90.00
_cell.angle_gamma   90.00
#
_symmetry.space_group_name_H-M   'P 1'
#
loop_
_entity.id
_entity.type
_entity.pdbx_description
1 polymer ?
#
loop_
_entity_poly.entity_id
_entity_poly.type
_entity_poly.pdbx_seq_one_letter_code
_entity_poly.pdbx_strand_id
1 'polypeptide(L)' 'GTMLREKGFIRISQLSPDFVKLSDLQDWLGVDVGTAILIMQYAKEDLEAVKSGRWIFPKDT' A
#
# COMPACT_ATOMS: atom_id res chain seq x y z
N GLY A 1 0.46 -8.24 -7.95
CA GLY A 1 1.68 -8.60 -7.19
C GLY A 1 2.95 -8.16 -7.91
N THR A 2 3.24 -8.75 -9.07
CA THR A 2 4.50 -8.57 -9.82
C THR A 2 4.77 -7.12 -10.25
N MET A 3 3.76 -6.43 -10.81
CA MET A 3 3.90 -5.03 -11.26
C MET A 3 4.30 -4.05 -10.13
N LEU A 4 3.72 -4.19 -8.93
CA LEU A 4 4.10 -3.35 -7.79
C LEU A 4 5.56 -3.60 -7.37
N ARG A 5 6.01 -4.85 -7.42
CA ARG A 5 7.42 -5.21 -7.16
C ARG A 5 8.37 -4.66 -8.23
N GLU A 6 7.98 -4.68 -9.50
CA GLU A 6 8.76 -4.07 -10.60
C GLU A 6 8.90 -2.56 -10.43
N LYS A 7 7.91 -1.90 -9.81
CA LYS A 7 7.97 -0.48 -9.41
C LYS A 7 8.74 -0.24 -8.11
N GLY A 8 9.25 -1.28 -7.46
CA GLY A 8 10.01 -1.18 -6.21
C GLY A 8 9.16 -1.15 -4.94
N PHE A 9 7.85 -1.35 -5.03
CA PHE A 9 6.98 -1.50 -3.86
C PHE A 9 7.10 -2.91 -3.29
N ILE A 10 7.63 -2.99 -2.06
CA ILE A 10 7.84 -4.22 -1.32
C ILE A 10 6.76 -4.38 -0.23
N ARG A 11 6.25 -3.26 0.32
CA ARG A 11 5.29 -3.23 1.42
C ARG A 11 4.07 -2.38 1.08
N ILE A 12 2.93 -2.74 1.69
CA ILE A 12 1.66 -2.01 1.51
C ILE A 12 1.77 -0.60 2.08
N SER A 13 2.47 -0.38 3.20
CA SER A 13 2.76 0.96 3.76
C SER A 13 3.39 1.95 2.78
N GLN A 14 4.07 1.48 1.73
CA GLN A 14 4.65 2.35 0.71
C GLN A 14 3.61 2.86 -0.31
N LEU A 15 2.40 2.31 -0.29
CA LEU A 15 1.25 2.77 -1.09
C LEU A 15 0.43 3.82 -0.35
N SER A 16 0.91 4.32 0.79
CA SER A 16 0.20 5.34 1.56
C SER A 16 0.09 6.63 0.74
N PRO A 17 -0.91 7.47 1.02
CA PRO A 17 -1.10 8.74 0.31
C PRO A 17 0.07 9.72 0.51
N ASP A 18 0.99 9.44 1.44
CA ASP A 18 2.22 10.23 1.64
C ASP A 18 3.24 9.99 0.51
N PHE A 19 3.15 8.85 -0.20
CA PHE A 19 4.13 8.42 -1.20
C PHE A 19 3.53 8.22 -2.60
N VAL A 20 2.24 7.88 -2.69
CA VAL A 20 1.58 7.52 -3.95
C VAL A 20 0.33 8.37 -4.14
N LYS A 21 0.08 8.83 -5.37
CA LYS A 21 -1.18 9.51 -5.71
C LYS A 21 -2.29 8.50 -6.00
N LEU A 22 -3.52 8.87 -5.65
CA LEU A 22 -4.68 7.99 -5.87
C LEU A 22 -4.91 7.66 -7.35
N SER A 23 -4.65 8.61 -8.26
CA SER A 23 -4.70 8.38 -9.71
C SER A 23 -3.70 7.31 -10.13
N ASP A 24 -2.47 7.42 -9.65
CA ASP A 24 -1.39 6.51 -10.04
C ASP A 24 -1.69 5.09 -9.56
N LEU A 25 -2.25 4.96 -8.36
CA LEU A 25 -2.65 3.66 -7.81
C LEU A 25 -3.80 3.02 -8.61
N GLN A 26 -4.78 3.82 -9.04
CA GLN A 26 -5.86 3.35 -9.93
C GLN A 26 -5.29 2.86 -11.26
N ASP A 27 -4.42 3.65 -11.89
CA ASP A 27 -3.82 3.32 -13.19
C ASP A 27 -2.92 2.08 -13.10
N TRP A 28 -2.16 1.94 -12.01
CA TRP A 28 -1.28 0.78 -11.83
C TRP A 28 -2.06 -0.50 -11.58
N LEU A 29 -3.12 -0.44 -10.75
CA LEU A 29 -3.87 -1.64 -10.36
C LEU A 29 -5.09 -1.91 -11.26
N GLY A 30 -5.47 -0.97 -12.11
CA GLY A 30 -6.69 -1.05 -12.93
C GLY A 30 -7.95 -1.17 -12.08
N VAL A 31 -8.01 -0.46 -10.95
CA VAL A 31 -9.11 -0.55 -9.98
C VAL A 31 -9.91 0.75 -9.90
N ASP A 32 -11.18 0.63 -9.52
CA ASP A 32 -12.04 1.78 -9.27
C ASP A 32 -11.54 2.65 -8.11
N VAL A 33 -11.92 3.93 -8.14
CA VAL A 33 -11.54 4.93 -7.14
C VAL A 33 -11.84 4.48 -5.70
N GLY A 34 -12.98 3.82 -5.46
CA GLY A 34 -13.36 3.34 -4.13
C GLY A 34 -12.40 2.26 -3.61
N THR A 35 -12.02 1.33 -4.47
CA THR A 35 -11.05 0.28 -4.15
C THR A 35 -9.66 0.87 -3.93
N ALA A 36 -9.24 1.83 -4.75
CA ALA A 36 -7.96 2.52 -4.57
C ALA A 36 -7.90 3.29 -3.22
N ILE A 37 -9.00 3.94 -2.83
CA ILE A 37 -9.10 4.63 -1.52
C ILE A 37 -8.93 3.62 -0.39
N LEU A 38 -9.60 2.47 -0.44
CA LEU A 38 -9.48 1.42 0.58
C LEU A 38 -8.04 0.92 0.71
N ILE A 39 -7.36 0.67 -0.41
CA ILE A 39 -5.95 0.24 -0.41
C ILE A 39 -5.06 1.30 0.25
N MET A 40 -5.26 2.59 -0.07
CA MET A 40 -4.49 3.68 0.54
C MET A 40 -4.75 3.83 2.03
N GLN A 41 -5.99 3.61 2.48
CA GLN A 41 -6.32 3.63 3.91
C GLN A 41 -5.59 2.50 4.65
N TYR A 42 -5.63 1.28 4.12
CA TYR A 42 -4.86 0.17 4.69
C TYR A 42 -3.35 0.44 4.69
N ALA A 43 -2.81 1.03 3.62
CA ALA A 43 -1.42 1.43 3.55
C ALA A 43 -1.05 2.47 4.61
N LYS A 44 -1.94 3.43 4.88
CA LYS A 44 -1.74 4.40 5.95
C LYS A 44 -1.75 3.74 7.33
N GLU A 45 -2.71 2.85 7.59
CA GLU A 45 -2.78 2.12 8.86
C GLU A 45 -1.54 1.24 9.08
N ASP A 46 -1.07 0.55 8.04
CA ASP A 46 0.17 -0.23 8.07
C ASP A 46 1.40 0.65 8.37
N LEU A 47 1.46 1.84 7.75
CA LEU A 47 2.54 2.79 7.99
C LEU A 47 2.56 3.28 9.45
N GLU A 48 1.39 3.60 10.01
CA GLU A 48 1.28 4.01 11.42
C GLU A 48 1.60 2.85 12.37
N ALA A 49 1.21 1.61 12.04
CA ALA A 49 1.60 0.43 12.80
C ALA A 49 3.13 0.24 12.82
N VAL A 50 3.79 0.38 11.67
CA VAL A 50 5.26 0.34 11.52
C VAL A 50 5.93 1.44 12.33
N LYS A 51 5.44 2.69 12.26
CA LYS A 51 5.96 3.84 13.05
C LYS A 51 5.80 3.62 14.54
N SER A 52 4.71 2.97 14.98
CA SER A 52 4.44 2.68 16.40
C SER A 52 5.29 1.52 16.98
N GLY A 53 6.16 0.90 16.17
CA GLY A 53 6.94 -0.26 16.59
C GLY A 53 6.15 -1.57 16.62
N ARG A 54 4.86 -1.56 16.25
CA ARG A 54 4.05 -2.77 16.02
C ARG A 54 4.32 -3.31 14.62
N TRP A 55 5.52 -3.82 14.43
CA TRP A 55 5.87 -4.53 13.20
C TRP A 55 5.16 -5.89 13.20
N ILE A 56 3.96 -5.93 12.60
CA ILE A 56 3.29 -7.19 12.29
C ILE A 56 3.96 -7.73 11.02
N PHE A 57 4.99 -8.57 11.17
CA PHE A 57 5.41 -9.39 10.05
C PHE A 57 4.24 -10.32 9.68
N PRO A 58 3.87 -10.47 8.40
CA PRO A 58 3.08 -11.60 7.98
C PRO A 58 3.85 -12.84 8.43
N LYS A 59 3.27 -13.65 9.31
CA LYS A 59 3.84 -14.97 9.58
C LYS A 59 3.89 -15.70 8.26
N ASP A 60 5.08 -16.10 7.84
CA ASP A 60 5.26 -17.08 6.75
C ASP A 60 4.48 -18.34 7.17
N THR A 61 3.27 -18.49 6.66
CA THR A 61 2.50 -19.75 6.66
C THR A 61 2.69 -20.46 5.33
#